data_AF-A0A6G0URF4-F1
#
_entry.id   AF-A0A6G0URF4-F1
#
_cell.length_a   1.000
_cell.length_b   1.000
_cell.length_c   1.000
_cell.angle_alpha   90.00
_cell.angle_beta   90.00
_cell.angle_gamma   90.00
#
_symmetry.space_group_name_H-M   'P 1'
#
loop_
_entity.id
_entity.type
_entity.pdbx_description
1 polymer ?
#
loop_
_entity_poly.entity_id
_entity_poly.type
_entity_poly.pdbx_seq_one_letter_code
_entity_poly.pdbx_strand_id
1 'polypeptide(L)'
;MFTKILLFGLFGILFTTTFANEDSGAVLYRHSRNLQKRSSNPSLPKDKYDAILKIYSAPGEIADKDKKADDVSQSYSSTEKQIVERIKNFFHKRADILKKFPQSTTDILKTIRELRKKQKDTHQPINTKMASIVKCLAVLAVVATGVSSQPFRHDPFNPLGPWHKRTLHCGLPRFIHKLPEEYQQKIKAIWADYQDGEECFKELKQTKEIVHSLPTEARHKIFKGMCGPSFLKNASQTVRAEFKKVWFDPNLNIDEKELAFKRLAYSLLSGEALQQFVKWEADLQERKHERNEKIAKLSPAAKAAYDKWMSMRKEEIVFLNSLSTEIRQELRLICGFCGGHKHGSGPGDKEHGSGETTTAAPEGEETKTETEKFFRFHDDALDEFFRRTEEELMDENECSAYFY
;
A
#
# COMPACT_ATOMS: atom_id res chain seq x y z
N MET A 1 42.97 -13.52 37.24
CA MET A 1 42.16 -14.17 36.17
C MET A 1 40.66 -13.83 36.27
N PHE A 2 40.29 -12.61 36.70
CA PHE A 2 38.88 -12.20 36.86
C PHE A 2 38.58 -10.77 36.37
N THR A 3 39.43 -10.23 35.49
CA THR A 3 39.33 -8.84 34.97
C THR A 3 39.19 -8.78 33.45
N LYS A 4 38.82 -9.90 32.79
CA LYS A 4 38.65 -9.98 31.33
C LYS A 4 37.22 -10.32 30.87
N ILE A 5 36.27 -10.52 31.78
CA ILE A 5 34.87 -10.86 31.43
C ILE A 5 33.92 -9.65 31.53
N LEU A 6 34.31 -8.56 32.17
CA LEU A 6 33.49 -7.34 32.29
C LEU A 6 33.62 -6.36 31.10
N LEU A 7 34.51 -6.61 30.14
CA LEU A 7 34.74 -5.73 28.98
C LEU A 7 34.01 -6.17 27.70
N PHE A 8 33.37 -7.35 27.68
CA PHE A 8 32.53 -7.78 26.55
C PHE A 8 31.03 -7.50 26.75
N GLY A 9 30.60 -7.10 27.95
CA GLY A 9 29.20 -6.81 28.27
C GLY A 9 28.76 -5.35 28.02
N LEU A 10 29.69 -4.39 27.96
CA LEU A 10 29.39 -2.96 27.81
C LEU A 10 29.60 -2.40 26.39
N PHE A 11 30.18 -3.19 25.48
CA PHE A 11 30.37 -2.79 24.08
C PHE A 11 29.15 -3.09 23.18
N GLY A 12 28.25 -3.98 23.63
CA GLY A 12 27.06 -4.38 22.86
C GLY A 12 25.84 -3.47 22.99
N ILE A 13 25.82 -2.54 23.96
CA ILE A 13 24.64 -1.71 24.25
C ILE A 13 24.83 -0.25 23.80
N LEU A 14 26.05 0.18 23.48
CA LEU A 14 26.35 1.52 22.96
C LEU A 14 26.52 1.59 21.43
N PHE A 15 26.43 0.47 20.71
CA PHE A 15 26.70 0.42 19.26
C PHE A 15 25.45 0.36 18.36
N THR A 16 24.24 0.45 18.92
CA THR A 16 22.97 0.34 18.16
C THR A 16 22.30 1.67 17.80
N THR A 17 22.92 2.84 18.02
CA THR A 17 22.28 4.14 17.72
C THR A 17 23.10 5.15 16.91
N THR A 18 24.27 4.81 16.37
CA THR A 18 25.15 5.84 15.77
C THR A 18 25.96 5.38 14.55
N PHE A 19 25.34 4.79 13.51
CA PHE A 19 25.98 4.76 12.19
C PHE A 19 24.95 4.86 11.05
N ALA A 20 24.86 6.06 10.46
CA ALA A 20 24.24 6.29 9.16
C ALA A 20 25.11 7.26 8.35
N ASN A 21 25.33 6.91 7.09
CA ASN A 21 25.79 7.75 5.96
C ASN A 21 27.30 7.86 5.67
N GLU A 22 27.80 6.88 4.90
CA GLU A 22 28.56 7.17 3.68
C GLU A 22 27.85 6.53 2.48
N ASP A 23 26.83 7.21 1.94
CA ASP A 23 26.43 7.03 0.53
C ASP A 23 25.52 8.18 0.04
N SER A 24 25.88 9.41 0.41
CA SER A 24 25.13 10.59 -0.02
C SER A 24 25.15 10.77 -1.55
N GLY A 25 26.16 10.26 -2.27
CA GLY A 25 26.22 10.37 -3.73
C GLY A 25 25.17 9.51 -4.44
N ALA A 26 25.06 8.22 -4.07
CA ALA A 26 24.16 7.27 -4.71
C ALA A 26 22.69 7.45 -4.28
N VAL A 27 22.45 7.86 -3.03
CA VAL A 27 21.10 8.18 -2.53
C VAL A 27 20.60 9.51 -3.12
N LEU A 28 21.46 10.53 -3.27
CA LEU A 28 21.09 11.76 -3.99
C LEU A 28 20.79 11.48 -5.46
N TYR A 29 21.55 10.60 -6.13
CA TYR A 29 21.27 10.20 -7.51
C TYR A 29 19.95 9.42 -7.63
N ARG A 30 19.67 8.47 -6.73
CA ARG A 30 18.43 7.65 -6.76
C ARG A 30 17.19 8.44 -6.33
N HIS A 31 17.31 9.35 -5.37
CA HIS A 31 16.21 10.23 -4.95
C HIS A 31 15.95 11.36 -5.96
N SER A 32 17.00 11.92 -6.57
CA SER A 32 16.90 12.81 -7.74
C SER A 32 16.18 12.13 -8.90
N ARG A 33 16.55 10.90 -9.26
CA ARG A 33 15.87 10.10 -10.31
C ARG A 33 14.40 9.83 -9.99
N ASN A 34 14.05 9.65 -8.72
CA ASN A 34 12.67 9.43 -8.27
C ASN A 34 11.84 10.73 -8.24
N LEU A 35 12.46 11.88 -7.95
CA LEU A 35 11.84 13.20 -8.16
C LEU A 35 11.64 13.49 -9.66
N GLN A 36 12.58 13.03 -10.50
CA GLN A 36 12.51 13.13 -11.96
C GLN A 36 11.40 12.24 -12.58
N LYS A 37 11.07 11.10 -11.95
CA LYS A 37 10.04 10.16 -12.42
C LYS A 37 8.62 10.43 -11.91
N ARG A 38 8.43 11.23 -10.85
CA ARG A 38 7.12 11.41 -10.19
C ARG A 38 6.39 12.73 -10.48
N SER A 39 6.92 13.58 -11.36
CA SER A 39 6.31 14.87 -11.71
C SER A 39 5.93 14.91 -13.17
N SER A 40 4.65 14.70 -13.47
CA SER A 40 4.03 15.00 -14.75
C SER A 40 3.81 16.52 -14.92
N ASN A 41 4.86 17.34 -14.76
CA ASN A 41 5.04 18.72 -15.29
C ASN A 41 6.34 19.38 -14.76
N PRO A 42 6.81 20.45 -15.43
CA PRO A 42 7.97 20.44 -16.30
C PRO A 42 9.28 20.29 -15.51
N SER A 43 10.12 19.36 -15.96
CA SER A 43 11.47 19.19 -15.42
C SER A 43 12.29 20.45 -15.66
N LEU A 44 12.86 21.02 -14.59
CA LEU A 44 13.97 21.96 -14.70
C LEU A 44 15.00 21.37 -15.69
N PRO A 45 15.39 22.10 -16.76
CA PRO A 45 16.44 21.65 -17.66
C PRO A 45 17.66 21.14 -16.89
N LYS A 46 18.23 20.02 -17.36
CA LYS A 46 19.25 19.27 -16.61
C LYS A 46 20.45 20.15 -16.23
N ASP A 47 20.87 21.01 -17.13
CA ASP A 47 21.94 22.00 -16.94
C ASP A 47 21.65 22.95 -15.78
N LYS A 48 20.41 23.46 -15.69
CA LYS A 48 19.96 24.34 -14.61
C LYS A 48 19.88 23.61 -13.27
N TYR A 49 19.45 22.35 -13.27
CA TYR A 49 19.42 21.51 -12.07
C TYR A 49 20.83 21.20 -11.55
N ASP A 50 21.74 20.83 -12.46
CA ASP A 50 23.13 20.53 -12.14
C ASP A 50 23.86 21.77 -11.59
N ALA A 51 23.55 22.97 -12.12
CA ALA A 51 24.07 24.24 -11.59
C ALA A 51 23.67 24.48 -10.12
N ILE A 52 22.39 24.28 -9.77
CA ILE A 52 21.89 24.44 -8.40
C ILE A 52 22.49 23.38 -7.48
N LEU A 53 22.59 22.12 -7.93
CA LEU A 53 23.22 21.06 -7.15
C LEU A 53 24.70 21.34 -6.88
N LYS A 54 25.43 21.91 -7.85
CA LYS A 54 26.83 22.30 -7.68
C LYS A 54 27.00 23.35 -6.59
N ILE A 55 26.09 24.31 -6.48
CA ILE A 55 26.08 25.34 -5.42
C ILE A 55 25.94 24.68 -4.04
N TYR A 56 24.94 23.81 -3.86
CA TYR A 56 24.70 23.18 -2.56
C TYR A 56 25.74 22.13 -2.16
N SER A 57 26.43 21.54 -3.15
CA SER A 57 27.51 20.57 -2.93
C SER A 57 28.85 21.22 -2.58
N ALA A 58 29.04 22.51 -2.88
CA ALA A 58 30.26 23.23 -2.49
C ALA A 58 30.39 23.33 -0.97
N PRO A 59 31.60 23.36 -0.39
CA PRO A 59 31.79 23.71 1.01
C PRO A 59 31.39 25.18 1.24
N GLY A 60 30.78 25.48 2.40
CA GLY A 60 30.37 26.84 2.77
C GLY A 60 29.12 26.87 3.62
N GLU A 61 28.83 28.04 4.20
CA GLU A 61 27.60 28.30 4.94
C GLU A 61 26.39 28.25 4.02
N ILE A 62 25.23 27.90 4.58
CA ILE A 62 24.01 27.73 3.78
C ILE A 62 23.51 29.08 3.27
N ALA A 63 23.66 30.15 4.05
CA ALA A 63 23.29 31.51 3.63
C ALA A 63 24.03 31.94 2.34
N ASP A 64 25.32 31.63 2.23
CA ASP A 64 26.10 31.93 1.02
C ASP A 64 25.65 31.12 -0.20
N LYS A 65 25.18 29.89 0.03
CA LYS A 65 24.66 29.00 -1.02
C LYS A 65 23.30 29.48 -1.51
N ASP A 66 22.44 29.91 -0.60
CA ASP A 66 21.12 30.43 -0.96
C ASP A 66 21.26 31.68 -1.82
N LYS A 67 22.15 32.60 -1.43
CA LYS A 67 22.46 33.80 -2.24
C LYS A 67 22.93 33.43 -3.66
N LYS A 68 23.86 32.48 -3.79
CA LYS A 68 24.32 32.01 -5.11
C LYS A 68 23.21 31.33 -5.91
N ALA A 69 22.35 30.57 -5.25
CA ALA A 69 21.22 29.92 -5.89
C ALA A 69 20.19 30.97 -6.38
N ASP A 70 19.99 32.03 -5.60
CA ASP A 70 19.16 33.17 -5.97
C ASP A 70 19.70 33.88 -7.20
N ASP A 71 20.98 34.25 -7.21
CA ASP A 71 21.64 34.92 -8.33
C ASP A 71 21.49 34.10 -9.64
N VAL A 72 21.72 32.78 -9.57
CA VAL A 72 21.55 31.89 -10.73
C VAL A 72 20.08 31.79 -11.17
N SER A 73 19.15 31.76 -10.21
CA SER A 73 17.72 31.64 -10.48
C SER A 73 17.07 32.92 -11.02
N GLN A 74 17.75 34.08 -10.99
CA GLN A 74 17.18 35.33 -11.52
C GLN A 74 16.79 35.19 -13.00
N SER A 75 17.59 34.44 -13.77
CA SER A 75 17.38 34.13 -15.19
C SER A 75 16.31 33.05 -15.46
N TYR A 76 15.76 32.43 -14.41
CA TYR A 76 14.86 31.29 -14.53
C TYR A 76 13.39 31.72 -14.64
N SER A 77 12.57 30.89 -15.28
CA SER A 77 11.12 31.10 -15.35
C SER A 77 10.46 31.01 -13.97
N SER A 78 9.24 31.51 -13.83
CA SER A 78 8.49 31.46 -12.56
C SER A 78 8.36 30.03 -12.02
N THR A 79 8.08 29.06 -12.88
CA THR A 79 7.99 27.64 -12.51
C THR A 79 9.33 27.07 -12.07
N GLU A 80 10.43 27.44 -12.74
CA GLU A 80 11.78 27.00 -12.37
C GLU A 80 12.22 27.58 -11.02
N LYS A 81 11.86 28.83 -10.70
CA LYS A 81 12.11 29.44 -9.37
C LYS A 81 11.41 28.67 -8.25
N GLN A 82 10.19 28.18 -8.45
CA GLN A 82 9.51 27.31 -7.47
C GLN A 82 10.27 26.00 -7.22
N ILE A 83 10.91 25.44 -8.25
CA ILE A 83 11.75 24.24 -8.12
C ILE A 83 13.01 24.55 -7.30
N VAL A 84 13.67 25.68 -7.58
CA VAL A 84 14.83 26.14 -6.80
C VAL A 84 14.47 26.30 -5.32
N GLU A 85 13.34 26.92 -5.01
CA GLU A 85 12.87 27.05 -3.61
C GLU A 85 12.61 25.72 -2.91
N ARG A 86 12.04 24.73 -3.62
CA ARG A 86 11.91 23.37 -3.06
C ARG A 86 13.27 22.75 -2.74
N ILE A 87 14.28 22.98 -3.58
CA ILE A 87 15.65 22.52 -3.36
C ILE A 87 16.26 23.22 -2.13
N LYS A 88 16.10 24.55 -1.99
CA LYS A 88 16.57 25.29 -0.79
C LYS A 88 16.00 24.72 0.49
N ASN A 89 14.66 24.57 0.53
CA ASN A 89 13.94 24.01 1.69
C ASN A 89 14.44 22.62 2.07
N PHE A 90 14.77 21.78 1.09
CA PHE A 90 15.37 20.46 1.34
C PHE A 90 16.72 20.57 2.05
N PHE A 91 17.62 21.45 1.59
CA PHE A 91 18.93 21.63 2.19
C PHE A 91 18.87 22.28 3.58
N HIS A 92 17.96 23.22 3.81
CA HIS A 92 17.69 23.76 5.16
C HIS A 92 17.22 22.68 6.12
N LYS A 93 16.20 21.89 5.75
CA LYS A 93 15.70 20.80 6.60
C LYS A 93 16.80 19.79 6.94
N ARG A 94 17.66 19.45 5.96
CA ARG A 94 18.83 18.60 6.19
C ARG A 94 19.81 19.24 7.18
N ALA A 95 20.08 20.53 7.07
CA ALA A 95 20.98 21.23 7.97
C ALA A 95 20.45 21.31 9.40
N ASP A 96 19.14 21.54 9.58
CA ASP A 96 18.51 21.53 10.89
C ASP A 96 18.54 20.15 11.54
N ILE A 97 18.36 19.09 10.74
CA ILE A 97 18.57 17.71 11.21
C ILE A 97 20.02 17.55 11.68
N LEU A 98 21.01 18.00 10.90
CA LEU A 98 22.42 17.88 11.28
C LEU A 98 22.77 18.67 12.55
N LYS A 99 22.18 19.86 12.75
CA LYS A 99 22.35 20.64 13.99
C LYS A 99 21.83 19.91 15.23
N LYS A 100 20.79 19.07 15.09
CA LYS A 100 20.24 18.27 16.20
C LYS A 100 21.13 17.11 16.65
N PHE A 101 22.20 16.77 15.89
CA PHE A 101 23.13 15.69 16.23
C PHE A 101 24.61 16.16 16.28
N PRO A 102 24.96 17.11 17.16
CA PRO A 102 26.21 17.85 17.08
C PRO A 102 27.46 17.06 17.50
N GLN A 103 27.34 16.03 18.35
CA GLN A 103 28.51 15.39 18.96
C GLN A 103 29.00 14.12 18.25
N SER A 104 28.15 13.28 17.65
CA SER A 104 28.65 12.06 16.98
C SER A 104 29.03 12.26 15.51
N THR A 105 28.45 13.26 14.84
CA THR A 105 28.64 13.43 13.38
C THR A 105 29.97 14.10 13.02
N THR A 106 30.43 15.06 13.82
CA THR A 106 31.72 15.75 13.61
C THR A 106 32.90 14.80 13.83
N ASP A 107 32.83 13.94 14.84
CA ASP A 107 33.85 12.93 15.13
C ASP A 107 33.89 11.82 14.08
N ILE A 108 32.73 11.37 13.59
CA ILE A 108 32.64 10.40 12.49
C ILE A 108 33.19 11.01 11.20
N LEU A 109 32.82 12.25 10.86
CA LEU A 109 33.32 12.93 9.66
C LEU A 109 34.81 13.24 9.73
N LYS A 110 35.34 13.58 10.92
CA LYS A 110 36.78 13.75 11.16
C LYS A 110 37.51 12.43 10.97
N THR A 111 36.98 11.33 11.51
CA THR A 111 37.54 9.98 11.36
C THR A 111 37.58 9.55 9.89
N ILE A 112 36.50 9.78 9.14
CA ILE A 112 36.45 9.47 7.69
C ILE A 112 37.50 10.29 6.90
N ARG A 113 37.65 11.58 7.20
CA ARG A 113 38.68 12.42 6.54
C ARG A 113 40.10 11.95 6.84
N GLU A 114 40.39 11.59 8.09
CA GLU A 114 41.68 11.05 8.49
C GLU A 114 41.97 9.71 7.80
N LEU A 115 40.97 8.85 7.67
CA LEU A 115 41.11 7.59 6.92
C LEU A 115 41.38 7.83 5.44
N ARG A 116 40.71 8.79 4.79
CA ARG A 116 40.99 9.16 3.39
C ARG A 116 42.36 9.81 3.19
N LYS A 117 42.82 10.60 4.16
CA LYS A 117 44.17 11.21 4.10
C LYS A 117 45.24 10.13 4.18
N LYS A 118 45.15 9.22 5.15
CA LYS A 118 46.04 8.05 5.27
C LYS A 118 46.00 7.14 4.04
N GLN A 119 44.83 7.00 3.40
CA GLN A 119 44.66 6.24 2.17
C GLN A 119 45.42 6.86 0.98
N LYS A 120 45.51 8.19 0.90
CA LYS A 120 46.21 8.88 -0.19
C LYS A 120 47.73 8.75 -0.08
N ASP A 121 48.24 8.65 1.15
CA ASP A 121 49.68 8.56 1.42
C ASP A 121 50.22 7.13 1.32
N THR A 122 49.34 6.13 1.37
CA THR A 122 49.74 4.71 1.34
C THR A 122 49.29 4.08 0.02
N HIS A 123 50.18 4.07 -0.98
CA HIS A 123 49.99 3.43 -2.30
C HIS A 123 49.93 1.88 -2.23
N GLN A 124 49.19 1.30 -1.27
CA GLN A 124 49.00 -0.14 -1.16
C GLN A 124 47.70 -0.60 -1.83
N PRO A 125 47.72 -1.73 -2.58
CA PRO A 125 46.55 -2.27 -3.25
C PRO A 125 45.54 -2.83 -2.23
N ILE A 126 44.40 -2.16 -2.18
CA ILE A 126 43.23 -2.44 -1.36
C ILE A 126 42.44 -3.56 -2.04
N ASN A 127 42.25 -4.73 -1.42
CA ASN A 127 41.16 -5.60 -1.90
C ASN A 127 40.42 -6.49 -0.90
N THR A 128 40.88 -6.65 0.34
CA THR A 128 40.21 -7.60 1.26
C THR A 128 39.64 -6.95 2.52
N LYS A 129 40.39 -6.07 3.21
CA LYS A 129 39.91 -5.50 4.48
C LYS A 129 38.86 -4.39 4.30
N MET A 130 39.05 -3.46 3.36
CA MET A 130 38.04 -2.44 3.04
C MET A 130 36.78 -3.07 2.43
N ALA A 131 36.91 -4.10 1.59
CA ALA A 131 35.76 -4.80 1.02
C ALA A 131 34.89 -5.46 2.11
N SER A 132 35.50 -6.01 3.17
CA SER A 132 34.77 -6.58 4.30
C SER A 132 34.07 -5.51 5.14
N ILE A 133 34.72 -4.37 5.39
CA ILE A 133 34.13 -3.27 6.17
C ILE A 133 32.99 -2.61 5.38
N VAL A 134 33.18 -2.37 4.09
CA VAL A 134 32.15 -1.82 3.20
C VAL A 134 30.97 -2.79 3.06
N LYS A 135 31.20 -4.11 2.96
CA LYS A 135 30.11 -5.10 2.96
C LYS A 135 29.34 -5.12 4.28
N CYS A 136 30.01 -5.08 5.43
CA CYS A 136 29.33 -5.00 6.73
C CYS A 136 28.54 -3.70 6.89
N LEU A 137 29.09 -2.57 6.45
CA LEU A 137 28.40 -1.28 6.49
C LEU A 137 27.22 -1.22 5.51
N ALA A 138 27.32 -1.86 4.33
CA ALA A 138 26.21 -1.95 3.38
C ALA A 138 25.05 -2.81 3.90
N VAL A 139 25.34 -3.93 4.58
CA VAL A 139 24.32 -4.79 5.21
C VAL A 139 23.61 -4.05 6.35
N LEU A 140 24.35 -3.29 7.17
CA LEU A 140 23.77 -2.49 8.25
C LEU A 140 23.00 -1.26 7.73
N ALA A 141 23.44 -0.65 6.63
CA ALA A 141 22.74 0.46 5.99
C ALA A 141 21.39 0.02 5.40
N VAL A 142 21.27 -1.17 4.83
CA VAL A 142 19.99 -1.73 4.34
C VAL A 142 19.01 -2.00 5.49
N VAL A 143 19.51 -2.31 6.69
CA VAL A 143 18.69 -2.48 7.91
C VAL A 143 18.27 -1.12 8.51
N ALA A 144 19.12 -0.09 8.45
CA ALA A 144 18.88 1.22 9.03
C ALA A 144 18.11 2.19 8.12
N THR A 145 18.31 2.15 6.80
CA THR A 145 17.44 2.81 5.83
C THR A 145 16.26 1.89 5.50
N GLY A 146 15.66 1.29 6.52
CA GLY A 146 14.33 0.74 6.41
C GLY A 146 13.44 1.82 5.80
N VAL A 147 13.35 1.81 4.47
CA VAL A 147 12.08 1.91 3.79
C VAL A 147 11.30 0.78 4.42
N SER A 148 10.76 1.09 5.59
CA SER A 148 9.62 0.43 6.14
C SER A 148 8.61 0.63 5.02
N SER A 149 8.61 -0.32 4.08
CA SER A 149 7.39 -0.84 3.53
C SER A 149 6.60 -1.24 4.77
N GLN A 150 6.01 -0.25 5.43
CA GLN A 150 5.11 -0.45 6.54
C GLN A 150 4.12 -1.43 5.96
N PRO A 151 4.06 -2.68 6.46
CA PRO A 151 3.12 -3.66 5.95
C PRO A 151 1.79 -2.93 5.92
N PHE A 152 1.22 -2.83 4.72
CA PHE A 152 0.11 -1.94 4.38
C PHE A 152 -0.86 -1.81 5.56
N ARG A 153 -0.73 -0.70 6.33
CA ARG A 153 -1.52 -0.44 7.54
C ARG A 153 -2.89 0.06 7.10
N HIS A 154 -3.64 -0.78 6.40
CA HIS A 154 -5.00 -0.46 6.02
C HIS A 154 -5.92 -0.73 7.18
N ASP A 155 -6.73 0.26 7.48
CA ASP A 155 -7.82 0.10 8.43
C ASP A 155 -8.90 -0.76 7.77
N PRO A 156 -9.18 -1.95 8.31
CA PRO A 156 -10.20 -2.84 7.76
C PRO A 156 -11.60 -2.24 7.74
N PHE A 157 -11.84 -1.20 8.54
CA PHE A 157 -13.12 -0.50 8.65
C PHE A 157 -13.05 0.91 8.05
N ASN A 158 -12.06 1.23 7.22
CA ASN A 158 -12.03 2.51 6.51
C ASN A 158 -12.88 2.45 5.23
N PRO A 159 -14.03 3.15 5.21
CA PRO A 159 -14.85 3.26 4.00
C PRO A 159 -14.10 3.96 2.86
N LEU A 160 -13.14 4.85 3.18
CA LEU A 160 -12.27 5.60 2.25
C LEU A 160 -10.94 4.89 1.92
N GLY A 161 -10.83 3.58 2.15
CA GLY A 161 -9.57 2.87 1.88
C GLY A 161 -9.05 3.14 0.45
N PRO A 162 -7.74 3.10 0.19
CA PRO A 162 -7.20 3.16 -1.17
C PRO A 162 -7.48 1.84 -1.90
N TRP A 163 -8.75 1.56 -2.18
CA TRP A 163 -9.20 0.33 -2.85
C TRP A 163 -8.84 0.32 -4.34
N HIS A 164 -8.76 1.50 -4.94
CA HIS A 164 -8.29 1.79 -6.31
C HIS A 164 -6.76 1.68 -6.49
N LYS A 165 -5.99 1.43 -5.41
CA LYS A 165 -4.52 1.23 -5.47
C LYS A 165 -4.06 -0.07 -4.81
N ARG A 166 -4.89 -1.10 -4.82
CA ARG A 166 -4.33 -2.44 -5.05
C ARG A 166 -3.95 -2.46 -6.52
N THR A 167 -2.84 -1.82 -6.87
CA THR A 167 -2.18 -2.14 -8.13
C THR A 167 -1.99 -3.65 -8.06
N LEU A 168 -2.80 -4.42 -8.78
CA LEU A 168 -2.59 -5.84 -8.88
C LEU A 168 -1.13 -5.99 -9.27
N HIS A 169 -0.37 -6.66 -8.41
CA HIS A 169 1.06 -6.71 -8.60
C HIS A 169 1.27 -7.69 -9.74
N CYS A 170 1.32 -7.15 -10.95
CA CYS A 170 1.59 -7.92 -12.14
C CYS A 170 2.91 -8.66 -11.94
N GLY A 171 2.84 -9.99 -12.03
CA GLY A 171 3.96 -10.89 -11.82
C GLY A 171 3.51 -12.23 -11.27
N LEU A 172 4.46 -13.16 -11.23
CA LEU A 172 4.19 -14.53 -10.77
C LEU A 172 3.67 -14.54 -9.32
N PRO A 173 2.55 -15.21 -9.04
CA PRO A 173 1.94 -15.21 -7.70
C PRO A 173 2.85 -15.81 -6.64
N ARG A 174 2.95 -15.15 -5.48
CA ARG A 174 3.87 -15.57 -4.40
C ARG A 174 3.58 -16.96 -3.84
N PHE A 175 2.34 -17.43 -3.92
CA PHE A 175 1.92 -18.71 -3.38
C PHE A 175 2.12 -19.88 -4.35
N ILE A 176 2.74 -19.66 -5.51
CA ILE A 176 2.87 -20.70 -6.54
C ILE A 176 3.52 -21.98 -5.98
N HIS A 177 4.54 -21.86 -5.14
CA HIS A 177 5.23 -22.99 -4.50
C HIS A 177 4.35 -23.84 -3.56
N LYS A 178 3.15 -23.37 -3.19
CA LYS A 178 2.19 -24.11 -2.35
C LYS A 178 1.18 -24.91 -3.18
N LEU A 179 1.10 -24.67 -4.48
CA LEU A 179 0.22 -25.39 -5.38
C LEU A 179 0.79 -26.78 -5.71
N PRO A 180 -0.05 -27.76 -6.11
CA PRO A 180 0.45 -28.99 -6.71
C PRO A 180 1.23 -28.70 -7.99
N GLU A 181 2.26 -29.50 -8.29
CA GLU A 181 3.24 -29.26 -9.37
C GLU A 181 2.56 -29.01 -10.73
N GLU A 182 1.49 -29.73 -11.04
CA GLU A 182 0.70 -29.56 -12.27
C GLU A 182 0.17 -28.12 -12.43
N TYR A 183 -0.39 -27.55 -11.37
CA TYR A 183 -0.95 -26.19 -11.39
C TYR A 183 0.16 -25.14 -11.34
N GLN A 184 1.30 -25.44 -10.72
CA GLN A 184 2.46 -24.56 -10.77
C GLN A 184 2.95 -24.37 -12.21
N GLN A 185 3.03 -25.45 -12.98
CA GLN A 185 3.48 -25.41 -14.37
C GLN A 185 2.49 -24.64 -15.24
N LYS A 186 1.17 -24.85 -15.06
CA LYS A 186 0.13 -24.11 -15.78
C LYS A 186 0.20 -22.60 -15.51
N ILE A 187 0.35 -22.20 -14.24
CA ILE A 187 0.49 -20.78 -13.90
C ILE A 187 1.82 -20.22 -14.43
N LYS A 188 2.94 -20.94 -14.30
CA LYS A 188 4.23 -20.49 -14.88
C LYS A 188 4.14 -20.30 -16.39
N ALA A 189 3.38 -21.14 -17.10
CA ALA A 189 3.16 -21.00 -18.54
C ALA A 189 2.35 -19.76 -18.91
N ILE A 190 1.30 -19.43 -18.13
CA ILE A 190 0.53 -18.19 -18.32
C ILE A 190 1.42 -16.95 -18.19
N TRP A 191 2.31 -16.95 -17.20
CA TRP A 191 3.18 -15.82 -16.90
C TRP A 191 4.51 -15.86 -17.66
N ALA A 192 4.71 -16.78 -18.61
CA ALA A 192 6.00 -16.95 -19.29
C ALA A 192 6.32 -15.79 -20.26
N ASP A 193 5.27 -15.23 -20.88
CA ASP A 193 5.38 -14.17 -21.90
C ASP A 193 5.19 -12.76 -21.31
N TYR A 194 4.83 -12.65 -20.03
CA TYR A 194 4.53 -11.38 -19.37
C TYR A 194 5.81 -10.55 -19.14
N GLN A 195 5.78 -9.26 -19.51
CA GLN A 195 6.88 -8.31 -19.25
C GLN A 195 6.52 -7.27 -18.17
N ASP A 196 7.49 -6.96 -17.31
CA ASP A 196 7.32 -5.97 -16.24
C ASP A 196 6.92 -4.60 -16.79
N GLY A 197 5.70 -4.17 -16.47
CA GLY A 197 5.15 -2.87 -16.86
C GLY A 197 4.02 -2.94 -17.89
N GLU A 198 3.75 -4.11 -18.44
CA GLU A 198 2.55 -4.36 -19.26
C GLU A 198 1.31 -4.60 -18.39
N GLU A 199 0.12 -4.44 -18.98
CA GLU A 199 -1.14 -4.76 -18.31
C GLU A 199 -1.31 -6.28 -18.19
N CYS A 200 -1.43 -6.79 -16.97
CA CYS A 200 -1.47 -8.24 -16.70
C CYS A 200 -2.88 -8.81 -16.47
N PHE A 201 -3.94 -8.10 -16.87
CA PHE A 201 -5.32 -8.49 -16.55
C PHE A 201 -5.68 -9.89 -17.10
N LYS A 202 -5.13 -10.25 -18.26
CA LYS A 202 -5.34 -11.55 -18.90
C LYS A 202 -4.71 -12.68 -18.09
N GLU A 203 -3.45 -12.52 -17.69
CA GLU A 203 -2.66 -13.49 -16.93
C GLU A 203 -3.28 -13.70 -15.55
N LEU A 204 -3.69 -12.61 -14.90
CA LEU A 204 -4.39 -12.64 -13.62
C LEU A 204 -5.72 -13.39 -13.73
N LYS A 205 -6.51 -13.11 -14.78
CA LYS A 205 -7.79 -13.80 -15.01
C LYS A 205 -7.59 -15.31 -15.19
N GLN A 206 -6.66 -15.71 -16.06
CA GLN A 206 -6.35 -17.13 -16.29
C GLN A 206 -5.81 -17.82 -15.02
N THR A 207 -4.97 -17.11 -14.26
CA THR A 207 -4.44 -17.59 -12.98
C THR A 207 -5.55 -17.77 -11.95
N LYS A 208 -6.51 -16.83 -11.88
CA LYS A 208 -7.71 -16.91 -11.04
C LYS A 208 -8.57 -18.12 -11.44
N GLU A 209 -8.81 -18.33 -12.73
CA GLU A 209 -9.56 -19.50 -13.25
C GLU A 209 -8.90 -20.83 -12.83
N ILE A 210 -7.57 -20.94 -12.91
CA ILE A 210 -6.84 -22.12 -12.44
C ILE A 210 -7.07 -22.33 -10.95
N VAL A 211 -6.96 -21.27 -10.13
CA VAL A 211 -7.13 -21.40 -8.69
C VAL A 211 -8.56 -21.75 -8.29
N HIS A 212 -9.57 -21.26 -9.02
CA HIS A 212 -10.96 -21.67 -8.85
C HIS A 212 -11.24 -23.10 -9.31
N SER A 213 -10.45 -23.64 -10.25
CA SER A 213 -10.56 -25.05 -10.66
C SER A 213 -10.00 -26.04 -9.63
N LEU A 214 -9.21 -25.57 -8.66
CA LEU A 214 -8.67 -26.42 -7.60
C LEU A 214 -9.79 -26.97 -6.70
N PRO A 215 -9.65 -28.21 -6.21
CA PRO A 215 -10.49 -28.73 -5.14
C PRO A 215 -10.50 -27.79 -3.92
N THR A 216 -11.67 -27.62 -3.31
CA THR A 216 -11.90 -26.79 -2.11
C THR A 216 -10.86 -27.03 -1.02
N GLU A 217 -10.51 -28.29 -0.74
CA GLU A 217 -9.53 -28.65 0.29
C GLU A 217 -8.12 -28.12 -0.03
N ALA A 218 -7.67 -28.27 -1.29
CA ALA A 218 -6.36 -27.79 -1.74
C ALA A 218 -6.31 -26.26 -1.67
N ARG A 219 -7.39 -25.60 -2.10
CA ARG A 219 -7.52 -24.14 -2.03
C ARG A 219 -7.48 -23.66 -0.59
N HIS A 220 -8.28 -24.24 0.31
CA HIS A 220 -8.26 -23.90 1.72
C HIS A 220 -6.84 -24.08 2.28
N LYS A 221 -6.14 -25.17 1.98
CA LYS A 221 -4.76 -25.42 2.45
C LYS A 221 -3.78 -24.33 1.99
N ILE A 222 -3.87 -23.87 0.74
CA ILE A 222 -2.99 -22.83 0.20
C ILE A 222 -3.26 -21.51 0.89
N PHE A 223 -4.53 -21.11 1.00
CA PHE A 223 -4.98 -19.81 1.50
C PHE A 223 -5.25 -19.77 3.01
N LYS A 224 -5.01 -20.86 3.73
CA LYS A 224 -5.24 -20.96 5.18
C LYS A 224 -4.50 -19.85 5.91
N GLY A 225 -5.26 -18.98 6.57
CA GLY A 225 -4.72 -17.87 7.37
C GLY A 225 -4.03 -16.76 6.55
N MET A 226 -4.18 -16.74 5.22
CA MET A 226 -3.83 -15.56 4.42
C MET A 226 -4.95 -14.52 4.46
N CYS A 227 -6.19 -14.95 4.62
CA CYS A 227 -7.33 -14.07 4.76
C CYS A 227 -7.63 -13.67 6.20
N GLY A 228 -7.96 -12.40 6.37
CA GLY A 228 -8.41 -11.81 7.63
C GLY A 228 -7.26 -11.27 8.48
N PRO A 229 -7.59 -10.77 9.68
CA PRO A 229 -6.61 -10.25 10.61
C PRO A 229 -5.54 -11.29 10.99
N SER A 230 -4.31 -10.85 11.13
CA SER A 230 -3.16 -11.73 11.45
C SER A 230 -3.38 -12.54 12.73
N PHE A 231 -4.10 -11.99 13.72
CA PHE A 231 -4.41 -12.68 14.99
C PHE A 231 -5.31 -13.91 14.82
N LEU A 232 -5.96 -14.09 13.66
CA LEU A 232 -6.76 -15.27 13.33
C LEU A 232 -6.01 -16.30 12.47
N LYS A 233 -4.74 -16.04 12.13
CA LYS A 233 -3.94 -16.91 11.23
C LYS A 233 -3.82 -18.35 11.74
N ASN A 234 -3.79 -18.54 13.05
CA ASN A 234 -3.67 -19.87 13.68
C ASN A 234 -4.95 -20.29 14.44
N ALA A 235 -6.02 -19.47 14.39
CA ALA A 235 -7.28 -19.78 15.04
C ALA A 235 -7.98 -20.96 14.35
N SER A 236 -8.80 -21.70 15.11
CA SER A 236 -9.65 -22.76 14.56
C SER A 236 -10.72 -22.20 13.63
N GLN A 237 -11.26 -23.04 12.75
CA GLN A 237 -12.27 -22.59 11.78
C GLN A 237 -13.54 -22.08 12.46
N THR A 238 -13.96 -22.71 13.56
CA THR A 238 -15.07 -22.26 14.39
C THR A 238 -14.83 -20.86 14.94
N VAL A 239 -13.64 -20.59 15.51
CA VAL A 239 -13.31 -19.26 16.05
C VAL A 239 -13.33 -18.21 14.93
N ARG A 240 -12.74 -18.51 13.77
CA ARG A 240 -12.78 -17.61 12.61
C ARG A 240 -14.21 -17.33 12.15
N ALA A 241 -15.08 -18.33 12.15
CA ALA A 241 -16.48 -18.16 11.78
C ALA A 241 -17.21 -17.22 12.75
N GLU A 242 -16.94 -17.28 14.06
CA GLU A 242 -17.52 -16.35 15.03
C GLU A 242 -17.07 -14.90 14.79
N PHE A 243 -15.77 -14.68 14.57
CA PHE A 243 -15.27 -13.37 14.19
C PHE A 243 -15.86 -12.89 12.85
N LYS A 244 -16.02 -13.79 11.88
CA LYS A 244 -16.58 -13.49 10.57
C LYS A 244 -18.03 -12.98 10.68
N LYS A 245 -18.85 -13.62 11.53
CA LYS A 245 -20.23 -13.18 11.79
C LYS A 245 -20.28 -11.71 12.20
N VAL A 246 -19.46 -11.31 13.18
CA VAL A 246 -19.41 -9.92 13.65
C VAL A 246 -18.80 -8.98 12.60
N TRP A 247 -17.77 -9.44 11.88
CA TRP A 247 -17.08 -8.62 10.88
C TRP A 247 -18.03 -8.17 9.78
N PHE A 248 -18.80 -9.11 9.25
CA PHE A 248 -19.70 -8.93 8.12
C PHE A 248 -21.15 -8.69 8.53
N ASP A 249 -21.45 -8.52 9.83
CA ASP A 249 -22.81 -8.14 10.25
C ASP A 249 -23.11 -6.71 9.79
N PRO A 250 -24.08 -6.49 8.90
CA PRO A 250 -24.40 -5.14 8.44
C PRO A 250 -25.21 -4.32 9.44
N ASN A 251 -25.82 -4.97 10.43
CA ASN A 251 -26.69 -4.30 11.39
C ASN A 251 -25.89 -3.63 12.50
N LEU A 252 -24.63 -4.03 12.71
CA LEU A 252 -23.76 -3.44 13.72
C LEU A 252 -23.04 -2.21 13.17
N ASN A 253 -23.08 -1.13 13.95
CA ASN A 253 -22.24 0.03 13.69
C ASN A 253 -20.75 -0.28 13.98
N ILE A 254 -19.84 0.61 13.56
CA ILE A 254 -18.39 0.36 13.67
C ILE A 254 -17.95 0.18 15.13
N ASP A 255 -18.49 0.97 16.06
CA ASP A 255 -18.13 0.91 17.49
C ASP A 255 -18.71 -0.35 18.17
N GLU A 256 -19.91 -0.77 17.76
CA GLU A 256 -20.53 -2.03 18.18
C GLU A 256 -19.74 -3.23 17.67
N LYS A 257 -19.30 -3.21 16.41
CA LYS A 257 -18.40 -4.22 15.85
C LYS A 257 -17.12 -4.28 16.66
N GLU A 258 -16.48 -3.15 16.92
CA GLU A 258 -15.24 -3.08 17.71
C GLU A 258 -15.42 -3.73 19.10
N LEU A 259 -16.51 -3.39 19.79
CA LEU A 259 -16.84 -3.95 21.10
C LEU A 259 -17.12 -5.46 21.03
N ALA A 260 -17.86 -5.92 20.02
CA ALA A 260 -18.14 -7.32 19.80
C ALA A 260 -16.86 -8.11 19.45
N PHE A 261 -15.96 -7.53 18.64
CA PHE A 261 -14.63 -8.06 18.36
C PHE A 261 -13.81 -8.25 19.62
N LYS A 262 -13.78 -7.21 20.46
CA LYS A 262 -13.08 -7.23 21.74
C LYS A 262 -13.61 -8.34 22.64
N ARG A 263 -14.94 -8.43 22.79
CA ARG A 263 -15.59 -9.49 23.57
C ARG A 263 -15.22 -10.89 23.07
N LEU A 264 -15.31 -11.13 21.76
CA LEU A 264 -14.93 -12.41 21.15
C LEU A 264 -13.44 -12.73 21.33
N ALA A 265 -12.57 -11.72 21.24
CA ALA A 265 -11.14 -11.92 21.42
C ALA A 265 -10.80 -12.37 22.84
N TYR A 266 -11.32 -11.68 23.86
CA TYR A 266 -11.04 -12.06 25.25
C TYR A 266 -11.71 -13.37 25.68
N SER A 267 -12.77 -13.82 24.99
CA SER A 267 -13.44 -15.09 25.31
C SER A 267 -12.87 -16.29 24.55
N LEU A 268 -12.53 -16.13 23.27
CA LEU A 268 -12.15 -17.25 22.40
C LEU A 268 -10.65 -17.35 22.13
N LEU A 269 -9.89 -16.25 22.24
CA LEU A 269 -8.46 -16.25 21.96
C LEU A 269 -7.65 -16.42 23.23
N SER A 270 -6.53 -17.13 23.12
CA SER A 270 -5.58 -17.35 24.20
C SER A 270 -4.14 -17.31 23.67
N GLY A 271 -3.17 -17.21 24.59
CA GLY A 271 -1.75 -17.25 24.26
C GLY A 271 -1.32 -16.20 23.23
N GLU A 272 -0.63 -16.64 22.18
CA GLU A 272 -0.10 -15.76 21.13
C GLU A 272 -1.20 -15.04 20.34
N ALA A 273 -2.34 -15.70 20.06
CA ALA A 273 -3.42 -15.10 19.29
C ALA A 273 -4.03 -13.88 20.01
N LEU A 274 -4.20 -13.97 21.33
CA LEU A 274 -4.68 -12.84 22.14
C LEU A 274 -3.67 -11.69 22.17
N GLN A 275 -2.36 -11.98 22.26
CA GLN A 275 -1.33 -10.93 22.18
C GLN A 275 -1.34 -10.22 20.82
N GLN A 276 -1.49 -10.98 19.74
CA GLN A 276 -1.64 -10.40 18.39
C GLN A 276 -2.91 -9.56 18.26
N PHE A 277 -4.01 -9.97 18.90
CA PHE A 277 -5.23 -9.17 18.95
C PHE A 277 -5.02 -7.84 19.68
N VAL A 278 -4.40 -7.84 20.87
CA VAL A 278 -4.13 -6.61 21.64
C VAL A 278 -3.27 -5.64 20.83
N LYS A 279 -2.25 -6.16 20.12
CA LYS A 279 -1.45 -5.35 19.19
C LYS A 279 -2.30 -4.78 18.05
N TRP A 280 -3.14 -5.61 17.44
CA TRP A 280 -4.04 -5.18 16.36
C TRP A 280 -5.06 -4.14 16.82
N GLU A 281 -5.60 -4.27 18.04
CA GLU A 281 -6.51 -3.31 18.66
C GLU A 281 -5.83 -1.96 18.86
N ALA A 282 -4.60 -1.94 19.40
CA ALA A 282 -3.82 -0.71 19.53
C ALA A 282 -3.56 -0.04 18.17
N ASP A 283 -3.15 -0.82 17.17
CA ASP A 283 -2.96 -0.34 15.79
C ASP A 283 -4.29 0.19 15.19
N LEU A 284 -5.44 -0.42 15.55
CA LEU A 284 -6.75 0.03 15.11
C LEU A 284 -7.13 1.39 15.74
N GLN A 285 -6.89 1.57 17.04
CA GLN A 285 -7.14 2.84 17.72
C GLN A 285 -6.27 3.98 17.15
N GLU A 286 -4.99 3.68 16.86
CA GLU A 286 -4.09 4.64 16.20
C GLU A 286 -4.67 5.10 14.85
N ARG A 287 -5.10 4.15 13.99
CA ARG A 287 -5.72 4.48 12.70
C ARG A 287 -7.03 5.26 12.83
N LYS A 288 -7.86 4.92 13.83
CA LYS A 288 -9.11 5.65 14.13
C LYS A 288 -8.80 7.10 14.50
N HIS A 289 -7.81 7.32 15.36
CA HIS A 289 -7.35 8.65 15.73
C HIS A 289 -6.83 9.44 14.53
N GLU A 290 -5.91 8.88 13.74
CA GLU A 290 -5.39 9.53 12.53
C GLU A 290 -6.49 9.90 11.52
N ARG A 291 -7.49 9.01 11.36
CA ARG A 291 -8.64 9.26 10.50
C ARG A 291 -9.46 10.43 11.01
N ASN A 292 -9.74 10.46 12.31
CA ASN A 292 -10.51 11.54 12.94
C ASN A 292 -9.77 12.88 12.84
N GLU A 293 -8.44 12.90 12.99
CA GLU A 293 -7.66 14.11 12.73
C GLU A 293 -7.77 14.58 11.28
N LYS A 294 -7.74 13.67 10.30
CA LYS A 294 -7.91 14.02 8.88
C LYS A 294 -9.30 14.58 8.62
N ILE A 295 -10.34 13.98 9.20
CA ILE A 295 -11.72 14.47 9.12
C ILE A 295 -11.86 15.84 9.76
N ALA A 296 -11.22 16.07 10.92
CA ALA A 296 -11.23 17.37 11.60
C ALA A 296 -10.53 18.48 10.81
N LYS A 297 -9.57 18.12 9.95
CA LYS A 297 -8.87 19.05 9.05
C LYS A 297 -9.65 19.36 7.75
N LEU A 298 -10.78 18.69 7.49
CA LEU A 298 -11.60 18.98 6.31
C LEU A 298 -12.29 20.34 6.43
N SER A 299 -12.51 20.99 5.28
CA SER A 299 -13.38 22.17 5.23
C SER A 299 -14.82 21.77 5.57
N PRO A 300 -15.67 22.71 6.07
CA PRO A 300 -17.07 22.40 6.38
C PRO A 300 -17.83 21.77 5.21
N ALA A 301 -17.60 22.26 3.98
CA ALA A 301 -18.20 21.71 2.77
C ALA A 301 -17.71 20.29 2.45
N ALA A 302 -16.41 20.03 2.58
CA ALA A 302 -15.85 18.70 2.37
C ALA A 302 -16.31 17.70 3.44
N LYS A 303 -16.44 18.14 4.69
CA LYS A 303 -16.97 17.33 5.79
C LYS A 303 -18.44 16.96 5.55
N ALA A 304 -19.28 17.93 5.16
CA ALA A 304 -20.68 17.65 4.81
C ALA A 304 -20.80 16.67 3.63
N ALA A 305 -19.96 16.81 2.61
CA ALA A 305 -19.91 15.87 1.49
C ALA A 305 -19.47 14.47 1.95
N TYR A 306 -18.47 14.37 2.83
CA TYR A 306 -18.02 13.11 3.41
C TYR A 306 -19.13 12.43 4.23
N ASP A 307 -19.81 13.18 5.09
CA ASP A 307 -20.90 12.65 5.93
C ASP A 307 -22.08 12.15 5.08
N LYS A 308 -22.46 12.89 4.04
CA LYS A 308 -23.48 12.45 3.07
C LYS A 308 -23.05 11.20 2.30
N TRP A 309 -21.78 11.14 1.88
CA TRP A 309 -21.27 9.96 1.22
C TRP A 309 -21.30 8.73 2.15
N MET A 310 -20.95 8.91 3.43
CA MET A 310 -21.04 7.85 4.43
C MET A 310 -22.47 7.36 4.65
N SER A 311 -23.47 8.26 4.65
CA SER A 311 -24.88 7.86 4.77
C SER A 311 -25.35 7.06 3.55
N MET A 312 -25.02 7.51 2.33
CA MET A 312 -25.33 6.77 1.11
C MET A 312 -24.71 5.36 1.10
N ARG A 313 -23.46 5.22 1.57
CA ARG A 313 -22.83 3.89 1.71
C ARG A 313 -23.55 3.01 2.72
N LYS A 314 -24.10 3.57 3.79
CA LYS A 314 -24.89 2.81 4.78
C LYS A 314 -26.21 2.35 4.17
N GLU A 315 -26.90 3.23 3.46
CA GLU A 315 -28.17 2.93 2.78
C GLU A 315 -27.97 1.85 1.70
N GLU A 316 -26.90 1.95 0.91
CA GLU A 316 -26.51 0.94 -0.08
C GLU A 316 -26.36 -0.45 0.55
N ILE A 317 -25.62 -0.55 1.66
CA ILE A 317 -25.43 -1.82 2.37
C ILE A 317 -26.76 -2.37 2.87
N VAL A 318 -27.57 -1.54 3.54
CA VAL A 318 -28.87 -1.97 4.06
C VAL A 318 -29.79 -2.46 2.93
N PHE A 319 -29.82 -1.74 1.81
CA PHE A 319 -30.58 -2.14 0.62
C PHE A 319 -30.12 -3.48 0.06
N LEU A 320 -28.83 -3.64 -0.23
CA LEU A 320 -28.30 -4.89 -0.77
C LEU A 320 -28.62 -6.08 0.13
N ASN A 321 -28.63 -5.87 1.45
CA ASN A 321 -28.82 -6.95 2.42
C ASN A 321 -30.28 -7.31 2.64
N SER A 322 -31.18 -6.39 2.32
CA SER A 322 -32.61 -6.67 2.23
C SER A 322 -32.99 -7.51 1.01
N LEU A 323 -32.12 -7.60 -0.01
CA LEU A 323 -32.37 -8.40 -1.20
C LEU A 323 -32.14 -9.88 -0.91
N SER A 324 -32.88 -10.74 -1.60
CA SER A 324 -32.66 -12.19 -1.52
C SER A 324 -31.27 -12.56 -2.07
N THR A 325 -30.79 -13.74 -1.69
CA THR A 325 -29.49 -14.24 -2.17
C THR A 325 -29.47 -14.44 -3.68
N GLU A 326 -30.59 -14.85 -4.26
CA GLU A 326 -30.77 -15.07 -5.70
C GLU A 326 -30.65 -13.75 -6.47
N ILE A 327 -31.36 -12.70 -6.03
CA ILE A 327 -31.30 -11.37 -6.66
C ILE A 327 -29.88 -10.81 -6.57
N ARG A 328 -29.21 -10.95 -5.42
CA ARG A 328 -27.81 -10.54 -5.28
C ARG A 328 -26.89 -11.27 -6.23
N GLN A 329 -27.11 -12.57 -6.47
CA GLN A 329 -26.32 -13.35 -7.44
C GLN A 329 -26.58 -12.90 -8.88
N GLU A 330 -27.83 -12.60 -9.25
CA GLU A 330 -28.16 -12.06 -10.57
C GLU A 330 -27.54 -10.68 -10.79
N LEU A 331 -27.64 -9.79 -9.82
CA LEU A 331 -27.01 -8.46 -9.88
C LEU A 331 -25.48 -8.56 -10.07
N ARG A 332 -24.82 -9.59 -9.52
CA ARG A 332 -23.38 -9.81 -9.76
C ARG A 332 -23.05 -10.11 -11.22
N LEU A 333 -23.97 -10.69 -11.99
CA LEU A 333 -23.74 -10.99 -13.41
C LEU A 333 -23.68 -9.70 -14.24
N ILE A 334 -24.41 -8.66 -13.85
CA ILE A 334 -24.42 -7.36 -14.53
C ILE A 334 -23.09 -6.62 -14.34
N CYS A 335 -22.36 -6.91 -13.26
CA CYS A 335 -21.00 -6.42 -13.13
C CYS A 335 -20.07 -7.04 -14.16
N GLY A 336 -19.67 -6.26 -15.16
CA GLY A 336 -18.66 -6.67 -16.15
C GLY A 336 -17.31 -7.09 -15.54
N PHE A 337 -17.00 -6.65 -14.31
CA PHE A 337 -15.79 -7.00 -13.57
C PHE A 337 -15.92 -8.26 -12.69
N CYS A 338 -17.15 -8.65 -12.29
CA CYS A 338 -17.40 -9.85 -11.47
C CYS A 338 -17.93 -11.04 -12.31
N GLY A 339 -18.60 -10.77 -13.42
CA GLY A 339 -19.15 -11.76 -14.34
C GLY A 339 -18.17 -12.14 -15.44
N GLY A 340 -17.21 -13.02 -15.15
CA GLY A 340 -16.51 -13.76 -16.19
C GLY A 340 -17.49 -14.70 -16.91
N HIS A 341 -18.30 -14.18 -17.83
CA HIS A 341 -19.25 -14.96 -18.60
C HIS A 341 -18.53 -16.04 -19.41
N LYS A 342 -18.63 -17.28 -18.92
CA LYS A 342 -18.61 -18.48 -19.76
C LYS A 342 -19.96 -18.57 -20.46
N HIS A 343 -20.13 -17.88 -21.58
CA HIS A 343 -21.12 -18.31 -22.57
C HIS A 343 -20.40 -19.17 -23.60
N GLY A 344 -20.53 -20.49 -23.45
CA GLY A 344 -19.99 -21.44 -24.41
C GLY A 344 -20.27 -22.89 -24.07
N SER A 345 -21.54 -23.32 -24.10
CA SER A 345 -21.95 -24.62 -24.69
C SER A 345 -23.46 -24.90 -24.55
N GLY A 346 -24.21 -24.61 -25.62
CA GLY A 346 -25.15 -25.58 -26.22
C GLY A 346 -26.64 -25.55 -25.80
N PRO A 347 -27.57 -25.64 -26.77
CA PRO A 347 -29.00 -25.47 -26.57
C PRO A 347 -29.68 -26.78 -26.16
N GLY A 348 -30.62 -26.68 -25.23
CA GLY A 348 -31.57 -27.74 -24.89
C GLY A 348 -32.95 -27.12 -24.77
N ASP A 349 -33.68 -27.12 -25.88
CA ASP A 349 -35.05 -26.66 -25.99
C ASP A 349 -35.95 -27.35 -24.96
N LYS A 350 -36.68 -26.56 -24.17
CA LYS A 350 -38.05 -26.89 -23.76
C LYS A 350 -38.90 -25.64 -23.74
N GLU A 351 -39.76 -25.56 -24.75
CA GLU A 351 -40.95 -24.72 -24.80
C GLU A 351 -41.82 -24.92 -23.56
N HIS A 352 -42.23 -23.82 -22.92
CA HIS A 352 -43.60 -23.70 -22.44
C HIS A 352 -44.04 -22.25 -22.53
N GLY A 353 -45.16 -22.05 -23.23
CA GLY A 353 -45.67 -20.74 -23.57
C GLY A 353 -46.76 -20.22 -22.63
N SER A 354 -47.08 -18.96 -22.93
CA SER A 354 -48.37 -18.29 -22.86
C SER A 354 -48.76 -17.50 -21.60
N GLY A 355 -48.93 -16.19 -21.83
CA GLY A 355 -49.92 -15.30 -21.20
C GLY A 355 -49.31 -14.20 -20.34
N GLU A 356 -49.70 -12.92 -20.38
CA GLU A 356 -50.64 -12.16 -21.20
C GLU A 356 -50.37 -10.66 -20.92
N THR A 357 -50.70 -9.82 -21.90
CA THR A 357 -50.62 -8.36 -22.02
C THR A 357 -51.20 -7.54 -20.84
N THR A 358 -50.65 -6.35 -20.52
CA THR A 358 -51.44 -5.11 -20.29
C THR A 358 -50.58 -3.83 -20.40
N THR A 359 -51.18 -2.86 -21.10
CA THR A 359 -50.79 -1.51 -21.54
C THR A 359 -50.80 -0.44 -20.44
N ALA A 360 -49.90 0.57 -20.53
CA ALA A 360 -50.20 2.03 -20.54
C ALA A 360 -49.12 2.90 -19.87
N ALA A 361 -48.64 3.91 -20.61
CA ALA A 361 -47.93 5.10 -20.14
C ALA A 361 -48.95 6.20 -19.70
N PRO A 362 -48.52 7.30 -19.05
CA PRO A 362 -48.05 8.43 -19.84
C PRO A 362 -46.92 9.27 -19.20
N GLU A 363 -46.49 10.21 -20.04
CA GLU A 363 -45.42 11.20 -19.98
C GLU A 363 -45.53 12.20 -18.82
N GLY A 364 -44.36 12.70 -18.39
CA GLY A 364 -44.19 13.87 -17.52
C GLY A 364 -42.81 14.47 -17.76
N GLU A 365 -42.80 15.59 -18.48
CA GLU A 365 -41.65 16.39 -18.91
C GLU A 365 -41.23 17.36 -17.78
N GLU A 366 -40.02 17.24 -17.24
CA GLU A 366 -39.42 18.29 -16.41
C GLU A 366 -37.92 18.48 -16.73
N THR A 367 -37.60 19.75 -16.98
CA THR A 367 -36.33 20.32 -17.40
C THR A 367 -35.16 20.02 -16.46
N LYS A 368 -34.11 19.35 -16.96
CA LYS A 368 -32.78 19.27 -16.31
C LYS A 368 -31.67 19.61 -17.29
N THR A 369 -31.47 20.91 -17.53
CA THR A 369 -30.29 21.40 -18.28
C THR A 369 -29.34 22.10 -17.31
N GLU A 370 -28.54 21.33 -16.57
CA GLU A 370 -27.16 21.67 -16.17
C GLU A 370 -26.49 20.57 -15.33
N THR A 371 -27.26 19.66 -14.72
CA THR A 371 -26.73 18.54 -13.93
C THR A 371 -26.22 17.36 -14.77
N GLU A 372 -26.68 17.19 -16.02
CA GLU A 372 -26.27 16.06 -16.88
C GLU A 372 -24.83 16.15 -17.44
N LYS A 373 -24.20 17.33 -17.44
CA LYS A 373 -22.77 17.46 -17.82
C LYS A 373 -21.81 17.11 -16.68
N PHE A 374 -22.29 17.08 -15.44
CA PHE A 374 -21.51 16.61 -14.29
C PHE A 374 -21.50 15.08 -14.17
N PHE A 375 -22.48 14.39 -14.78
CA PHE A 375 -22.63 12.94 -14.68
C PHE A 375 -21.81 12.11 -15.69
N ARG A 376 -21.13 12.72 -16.67
CA ARG A 376 -20.25 11.98 -17.61
C ARG A 376 -18.81 11.76 -17.14
N PHE A 377 -18.47 12.22 -15.94
CA PHE A 377 -17.17 11.92 -15.30
C PHE A 377 -17.31 10.80 -14.24
N HIS A 378 -18.48 10.14 -14.19
CA HIS A 378 -18.87 9.22 -13.12
C HIS A 378 -18.92 7.74 -13.52
N ASP A 379 -18.45 7.40 -14.74
CA ASP A 379 -18.46 6.02 -15.22
C ASP A 379 -17.34 5.14 -14.64
N ASP A 380 -16.28 5.73 -14.07
CA ASP A 380 -15.26 4.98 -13.30
C ASP A 380 -15.72 4.65 -11.86
N ALA A 381 -16.83 5.24 -11.38
CA ALA A 381 -17.35 5.03 -10.02
C ALA A 381 -18.32 3.84 -9.91
N LEU A 382 -18.88 3.39 -11.03
CA LEU A 382 -19.72 2.19 -11.10
C LEU A 382 -18.88 0.88 -11.13
N ASP A 383 -17.58 0.97 -11.35
CA ASP A 383 -16.66 -0.18 -11.19
C ASP A 383 -16.33 -0.46 -9.70
N GLU A 384 -16.55 0.54 -8.84
CA GLU A 384 -16.49 0.46 -7.36
C GLU A 384 -17.78 -0.13 -6.74
N PHE A 385 -18.85 -0.26 -7.54
CA PHE A 385 -20.21 -0.65 -7.11
C PHE A 385 -20.36 -2.16 -6.88
N PHE A 386 -19.70 -2.98 -7.69
CA PHE A 386 -19.99 -4.41 -7.72
C PHE A 386 -19.02 -5.32 -6.96
N ARG A 387 -17.81 -4.82 -6.63
CA ARG A 387 -16.90 -5.53 -5.71
C ARG A 387 -17.44 -5.67 -4.28
N ARG A 388 -18.52 -4.94 -3.94
CA ARG A 388 -19.13 -4.90 -2.60
C ARG A 388 -20.15 -6.00 -2.32
N THR A 389 -20.86 -6.52 -3.32
CA THR A 389 -21.77 -7.66 -3.13
C THR A 389 -21.05 -9.00 -2.96
N GLU A 390 -19.74 -9.07 -3.25
CA GLU A 390 -18.91 -10.29 -3.10
C GLU A 390 -18.60 -10.60 -1.62
N GLU A 391 -18.64 -9.60 -0.74
CA GLU A 391 -18.12 -9.70 0.63
C GLU A 391 -19.07 -10.42 1.62
N GLU A 392 -20.38 -10.48 1.33
CA GLU A 392 -21.37 -11.14 2.18
C GLU A 392 -21.58 -12.63 1.91
N LEU A 393 -20.96 -13.16 0.86
CA LEU A 393 -21.15 -14.54 0.40
C LEU A 393 -19.82 -15.20 0.01
N MET A 394 -18.70 -14.69 0.53
CA MET A 394 -17.42 -15.36 0.42
C MET A 394 -17.46 -16.67 1.20
N ASP A 395 -17.78 -17.76 0.52
CA ASP A 395 -17.41 -19.11 0.95
C ASP A 395 -15.89 -19.12 1.26
N GLU A 396 -15.44 -20.01 2.16
CA GLU A 396 -14.00 -20.18 2.48
C GLU A 396 -13.14 -20.38 1.21
N ASN A 397 -13.81 -20.76 0.12
CA ASN A 397 -13.30 -21.01 -1.22
C ASN A 397 -12.91 -19.76 -2.05
N GLU A 398 -13.31 -18.52 -1.71
CA GLU A 398 -13.05 -17.34 -2.58
C GLU A 398 -12.06 -16.32 -2.03
N CYS A 399 -11.52 -16.59 -0.86
CA CYS A 399 -10.38 -15.86 -0.29
C CYS A 399 -9.09 -15.92 -1.14
N SER A 400 -9.11 -16.76 -2.18
CA SER A 400 -8.06 -16.94 -3.18
C SER A 400 -7.97 -15.83 -4.22
N ALA A 401 -9.03 -15.06 -4.45
CA ALA A 401 -9.09 -14.06 -5.51
C ALA A 401 -8.39 -12.72 -5.17
N TYR A 402 -8.08 -12.49 -3.90
CA TYR A 402 -7.72 -11.16 -3.39
C TYR A 402 -6.21 -10.94 -3.14
N PHE A 403 -5.36 -11.91 -3.52
CA PHE A 403 -3.91 -11.86 -3.38
C PHE A 403 -3.14 -11.74 -4.70
N TYR A 404 -3.81 -11.21 -5.72
CA TYR A 404 -3.25 -10.92 -7.03
C TYR A 404 -3.29 -9.42 -7.28
#